data_AF-A0A5D2TBJ3-F1
#
_entry.id   AF-A0A5D2TBJ3-F1
#
_cell.length_a   1.000
_cell.length_b   1.000
_cell.length_c   1.000
_cell.angle_alpha   90.00
_cell.angle_beta   90.00
_cell.angle_gamma   90.00
#
_symmetry.space_group_name_H-M   'P 1'
#
loop_
_entity.id
_entity.type
_entity.pdbx_description
1 polymer ?
#
loop_
_entity_poly.entity_id
_entity_poly.type
_entity_poly.pdbx_seq_one_letter_code
_entity_poly.pdbx_strand_id
1 'polypeptide(L)'
;MSSLRNAISKRAHKERAQPSSRKKFGLLEKHKDYVVRAKAFHKKEETLRKLKEKAAFRNPDEFYFQMIKTRTVDGVHKPESQANKYTQEELMLMKTQDIGYILQKLQSERKKIEKLTAVLHSVDNHRSNRHIYYAEDREEARELQSQTSESRVTPPSGDIPDHIKRKTAASYRELEARYSRVNQLEKLYMEMSLKKELQKKGRKRKLREDELVCPTSKPVYKWRSERKR
;
A
#
# COMPACT_ATOMS: atom_id res chain seq x y z
N MET A 1 63.23 34.94 -14.68
CA MET A 1 63.25 33.55 -15.18
C MET A 1 64.12 32.72 -14.25
N SER A 2 63.58 31.80 -13.44
CA SER A 2 64.41 31.00 -12.53
C SER A 2 64.86 29.70 -13.23
N SER A 3 65.95 29.77 -13.99
CA SER A 3 66.42 28.68 -14.86
C SER A 3 66.94 27.43 -14.13
N LEU A 4 67.23 27.50 -12.83
CA LEU A 4 67.78 26.38 -12.04
C LEU A 4 66.80 25.79 -10.99
N ARG A 5 65.53 26.22 -10.95
CA ARG A 5 64.57 25.75 -9.92
C ARG A 5 64.21 24.26 -10.03
N ASN A 6 64.44 23.64 -11.18
CA ASN A 6 64.12 22.24 -11.45
C ASN A 6 65.33 21.30 -11.30
N ALA A 7 66.54 21.83 -11.08
CA ALA A 7 67.76 21.02 -10.94
C ALA A 7 67.84 20.26 -9.60
N ILE A 8 67.11 20.73 -8.58
CA ILE A 8 67.00 20.09 -7.26
C ILE A 8 65.52 19.99 -6.91
N SER A 9 65.02 18.76 -6.71
CA SER A 9 63.63 18.52 -6.30
C SER A 9 63.37 19.15 -4.93
N LYS A 10 62.39 20.05 -4.85
CA LYS A 10 61.97 20.65 -3.58
C LYS A 10 61.08 19.66 -2.82
N ARG A 11 61.40 19.45 -1.55
CA ARG A 11 60.59 18.59 -0.67
C ARG A 11 59.19 19.20 -0.47
N ALA A 12 58.15 18.42 -0.78
CA ALA A 12 56.79 18.78 -0.41
C ALA A 12 56.60 18.65 1.11
N HIS A 13 56.18 19.74 1.76
CA HIS A 13 55.80 19.70 3.17
C HIS A 13 54.39 19.14 3.31
N LYS A 14 54.25 18.01 4.02
CA LYS A 14 52.95 17.37 4.30
C LYS A 14 52.24 18.08 5.45
N GLU A 15 50.92 18.16 5.37
CA GLU A 15 50.08 18.71 6.43
C GLU A 15 49.91 17.71 7.58
N ARG A 16 49.81 18.22 8.82
CA ARG A 16 49.55 17.40 10.02
C ARG A 16 48.08 17.07 10.18
N ALA A 17 47.79 15.84 10.62
CA ALA A 17 46.44 15.39 10.99
C ALA A 17 45.96 15.98 12.34
N GLN A 18 44.67 15.80 12.64
CA GLN A 18 44.08 16.11 13.95
C GLN A 18 44.65 15.16 15.04
N PRO A 19 45.01 15.65 16.25
CA PRO A 19 45.43 14.78 17.35
C PRO A 19 44.35 13.75 17.72
N SER A 20 44.77 12.55 18.10
CA SER A 20 43.87 11.42 18.41
C SER A 20 42.83 11.76 19.48
N SER A 21 43.24 12.44 20.55
CA SER A 21 42.36 12.89 21.65
C SER A 21 41.25 13.85 21.20
N ARG A 22 41.45 14.58 20.10
CA ARG A 22 40.49 15.57 19.54
C ARG A 22 39.81 15.10 18.26
N LYS A 23 40.01 13.84 17.86
CA LYS A 23 39.38 13.26 16.67
C LYS A 23 37.85 13.35 16.69
N LYS A 24 37.24 13.41 17.88
CA LYS A 24 35.79 13.63 18.07
C LYS A 24 35.24 14.91 17.42
N PHE A 25 36.07 15.94 17.22
CA PHE A 25 35.65 17.21 16.62
C PHE A 25 35.80 17.24 15.09
N GLY A 26 36.18 16.12 14.47
CA GLY A 26 36.37 16.01 13.04
C GLY A 26 37.72 16.54 12.56
N LEU A 27 37.76 16.91 11.27
CA LEU A 27 38.97 17.33 10.57
C LEU A 27 39.54 18.63 11.16
N LEU A 28 40.86 18.69 11.35
CA LEU A 28 41.55 19.91 11.76
C LEU A 28 41.68 20.85 10.56
N GLU A 29 40.78 21.83 10.46
CA GLU A 29 40.80 22.84 9.42
C GLU A 29 42.16 23.56 9.36
N LYS A 30 42.63 23.76 8.13
CA LYS A 30 43.83 24.53 7.82
C LYS A 30 43.44 25.87 7.19
N HIS A 31 44.43 26.72 6.96
CA HIS A 31 44.19 28.04 6.37
C HIS A 31 43.41 27.96 5.04
N LYS A 32 43.72 26.98 4.18
CA LYS A 32 42.98 26.76 2.92
C LYS A 32 41.49 26.51 3.15
N ASP A 33 41.13 25.73 4.17
CA ASP A 33 39.75 25.39 4.51
C ASP A 33 39.04 26.61 5.11
N TYR A 34 39.75 27.35 5.99
CA TYR A 34 39.28 28.62 6.53
C TYR A 34 38.96 29.63 5.43
N VAL A 35 39.84 29.79 4.44
CA VAL A 35 39.59 30.73 3.32
C VAL A 35 38.34 30.33 2.53
N VAL A 36 38.14 29.04 2.26
CA VAL A 36 36.93 28.55 1.58
C VAL A 36 35.68 28.86 2.41
N ARG A 37 35.72 28.59 3.72
CA ARG A 37 34.61 28.87 4.64
C ARG A 37 34.31 30.37 4.74
N ALA A 38 35.32 31.21 4.91
CA ALA A 38 35.19 32.66 5.02
C ALA A 38 34.59 33.26 3.74
N LYS A 39 35.09 32.84 2.56
CA LYS A 39 34.52 33.24 1.27
C LYS A 39 33.06 32.84 1.15
N ALA A 40 32.69 31.62 1.55
CA ALA A 40 31.31 31.15 1.53
C ALA A 40 30.41 31.96 2.49
N PHE A 41 30.92 32.29 3.68
CA PHE A 41 30.21 33.11 4.67
C PHE A 41 29.94 34.52 4.14
N HIS A 42 30.96 35.22 3.67
CA HIS A 42 30.80 36.57 3.12
C HIS A 42 29.91 36.59 1.88
N LYS A 43 29.96 35.55 1.04
CA LYS A 43 29.00 35.41 -0.07
C LYS A 43 27.55 35.34 0.43
N LYS A 44 27.27 34.55 1.47
CA LYS A 44 25.93 34.47 2.08
C LYS A 44 25.51 35.80 2.69
N GLU A 45 26.41 36.43 3.43
CA GLU A 45 26.19 37.75 4.04
C GLU A 45 25.84 38.81 2.99
N GLU A 46 26.61 38.89 1.91
CA GLU A 46 26.35 39.82 0.81
C GLU A 46 24.99 39.54 0.13
N THR A 47 24.65 38.26 -0.08
CA THR A 47 23.33 37.90 -0.63
C THR A 47 22.18 38.30 0.28
N LEU A 48 22.32 38.10 1.61
CA LEU A 48 21.31 38.53 2.58
C LEU A 48 21.17 40.04 2.63
N ARG A 49 22.28 40.78 2.55
CA ARG A 49 22.26 42.25 2.48
C ARG A 49 21.45 42.72 1.26
N LYS A 50 21.74 42.19 0.08
CA LYS A 50 21.00 42.52 -1.16
C LYS A 50 19.53 42.15 -1.07
N LEU A 51 19.18 41.03 -0.46
CA LEU A 51 17.77 40.63 -0.26
C LEU A 51 17.04 41.57 0.72
N LYS A 52 17.70 42.01 1.80
CA LYS A 52 17.16 42.99 2.74
C LYS A 52 16.92 44.35 2.07
N GLU A 53 17.89 44.83 1.28
CA GLU A 53 17.74 46.06 0.50
C GLU A 53 16.55 45.97 -0.46
N LYS A 54 16.44 44.87 -1.23
CA LYS A 54 15.30 44.64 -2.13
C LYS A 54 13.96 44.59 -1.38
N ALA A 55 13.92 43.99 -0.20
CA ALA A 55 12.72 43.95 0.62
C ALA A 55 12.34 45.34 1.17
N ALA A 56 13.33 46.16 1.56
CA ALA A 56 13.12 47.51 2.05
C ALA A 56 12.64 48.48 0.96
N PHE A 57 13.17 48.34 -0.26
CA PHE A 57 12.80 49.16 -1.42
C PHE A 57 11.64 48.58 -2.26
N ARG A 58 10.89 47.62 -1.72
CA ARG A 58 9.76 47.01 -2.44
C ARG A 58 8.62 48.02 -2.62
N ASN A 59 8.08 48.11 -3.83
CA ASN A 59 6.91 48.92 -4.12
C ASN A 59 5.64 48.17 -3.63
N PRO A 60 4.82 48.73 -2.72
CA PRO A 60 3.60 48.07 -2.25
C PRO A 60 2.56 47.84 -3.36
N ASP A 61 2.55 48.70 -4.39
CA ASP A 61 1.57 48.66 -5.48
C ASP A 61 2.07 47.89 -6.71
N GLU A 62 3.17 47.13 -6.59
CA GLU A 62 3.68 46.34 -7.72
C GLU A 62 2.74 45.18 -8.08
N PHE A 63 2.47 45.04 -9.37
CA PHE A 63 1.62 43.97 -9.89
C PHE A 63 2.33 43.21 -11.01
N TYR A 64 2.42 41.89 -10.83
CA TYR A 64 2.89 40.96 -11.85
C TYR A 64 1.78 39.97 -12.19
N PHE A 65 1.59 39.65 -13.49
CA PHE A 65 0.55 38.72 -13.93
C PHE A 65 0.63 37.32 -13.27
N GLN A 66 1.84 36.89 -12.86
CA GLN A 66 2.03 35.63 -12.17
C GLN A 66 1.39 35.59 -10.77
N MET A 67 1.13 36.76 -10.15
CA MET A 67 0.42 36.88 -8.88
C MET A 67 -1.04 36.43 -8.97
N ILE A 68 -1.62 36.36 -10.18
CA ILE A 68 -2.98 35.81 -10.39
C ILE A 68 -2.98 34.28 -10.21
N LYS A 69 -1.91 33.60 -10.68
CA LYS A 69 -1.81 32.13 -10.69
C LYS A 69 -1.20 31.55 -9.42
N THR A 70 -0.46 32.36 -8.68
CA THR A 70 0.32 31.93 -7.50
C THR A 70 -0.19 32.61 -6.24
N ARG A 71 0.03 31.99 -5.09
CA ARG A 71 -0.45 32.51 -3.81
C ARG A 71 0.64 32.48 -2.76
N THR A 72 0.64 33.47 -1.88
CA THR A 72 1.47 33.46 -0.67
C THR A 72 0.66 32.85 0.45
N VAL A 73 1.20 31.81 1.10
CA VAL A 73 0.57 31.17 2.27
C VAL A 73 1.57 31.27 3.40
N ASP A 74 1.16 31.84 4.53
CA ASP A 74 2.01 32.09 5.71
C ASP A 74 3.31 32.85 5.38
N GLY A 75 3.23 33.82 4.46
CA GLY A 75 4.38 34.62 4.02
C GLY A 75 5.32 33.92 3.03
N VAL A 76 5.07 32.66 2.66
CA VAL A 76 5.88 31.91 1.68
C VAL A 76 5.13 31.78 0.36
N HIS A 77 5.80 32.13 -0.73
CA HIS A 77 5.28 31.96 -2.09
C HIS A 77 5.07 30.47 -2.39
N LYS A 78 3.84 30.07 -2.70
CA LYS A 78 3.51 28.72 -3.16
C LYS A 78 3.15 28.77 -4.65
N PRO A 79 3.86 28.00 -5.50
CA PRO A 79 3.49 27.87 -6.89
C PRO A 79 2.11 27.20 -7.01
N GLU A 80 1.51 27.32 -8.19
CA GLU A 80 0.24 26.70 -8.50
C GLU A 80 0.31 25.18 -8.29
N SER A 81 -0.61 24.64 -7.49
CA SER A 81 -0.65 23.20 -7.22
C SER A 81 -1.18 22.45 -8.43
N GLN A 82 -0.41 21.51 -8.96
CA GLN A 82 -0.82 20.58 -10.01
C GLN A 82 -1.88 19.54 -9.59
N ALA A 83 -2.53 19.72 -8.43
CA ALA A 83 -3.45 18.75 -7.84
C ALA A 83 -4.79 18.65 -8.59
N ASN A 84 -5.27 19.76 -9.18
CA ASN A 84 -6.55 19.81 -9.90
C ASN A 84 -6.35 19.79 -11.42
N LYS A 85 -5.47 18.91 -11.91
CA LYS A 85 -5.22 18.77 -13.36
C LYS A 85 -6.38 18.16 -14.13
N TYR A 86 -7.12 17.26 -13.49
CA TYR A 86 -8.11 16.43 -14.17
C TYR A 86 -9.52 16.96 -13.96
N THR A 87 -10.29 16.94 -15.03
CA THR A 87 -11.73 17.15 -15.00
C THR A 87 -12.42 15.98 -14.28
N GLN A 88 -13.65 16.23 -13.83
CA GLN A 88 -14.46 15.20 -13.18
C GLN A 88 -14.72 13.99 -14.10
N GLU A 89 -14.82 14.21 -15.41
CA GLU A 89 -15.05 13.16 -16.41
C GLU A 89 -13.83 12.27 -16.58
N GLU A 90 -12.63 12.86 -16.66
CA GLU A 90 -11.37 12.11 -16.70
C GLU A 90 -11.18 11.27 -15.44
N LEU A 91 -11.47 11.84 -14.25
CA LEU A 91 -11.43 11.10 -12.99
C LEU A 91 -12.42 9.93 -12.97
N MET A 92 -13.62 10.09 -13.55
CA MET A 92 -14.60 9.01 -13.68
C MET A 92 -14.13 7.91 -14.63
N LEU A 93 -13.46 8.29 -15.73
CA LEU A 93 -12.89 7.35 -16.68
C LEU A 93 -11.81 6.49 -16.02
N MET A 94 -10.84 7.13 -15.34
CA MET A 94 -9.77 6.42 -14.61
C MET A 94 -10.35 5.46 -13.56
N LYS A 95 -11.31 5.91 -12.75
CA LYS A 95 -11.98 5.03 -11.76
C LYS A 95 -12.71 3.87 -12.41
N THR A 96 -13.27 4.06 -13.60
CA THR A 96 -13.95 2.99 -14.34
C THR A 96 -12.96 1.93 -14.81
N GLN A 97 -11.78 2.35 -15.27
CA GLN A 97 -10.69 1.44 -15.63
C GLN A 97 -10.21 0.65 -14.41
N ASP A 98 -10.00 1.31 -13.27
CA ASP A 98 -9.59 0.66 -12.02
C ASP A 98 -10.60 -0.40 -11.54
N ILE A 99 -11.91 -0.07 -11.61
CA ILE A 99 -12.98 -1.03 -11.28
C ILE A 99 -12.93 -2.25 -12.21
N GLY A 100 -12.71 -2.04 -13.51
CA GLY A 100 -12.56 -3.11 -14.49
C GLY A 100 -11.36 -4.01 -14.17
N TYR A 101 -10.22 -3.42 -13.83
CA TYR A 101 -9.02 -4.14 -13.43
C TYR A 101 -9.24 -5.00 -12.17
N ILE A 102 -9.85 -4.42 -11.14
CA ILE A 102 -10.16 -5.15 -9.90
C ILE A 102 -11.10 -6.31 -10.18
N LEU A 103 -12.15 -6.09 -11.00
CA LEU A 103 -13.09 -7.14 -11.39
C LEU A 103 -12.39 -8.29 -12.12
N GLN A 104 -11.51 -7.97 -13.08
CA GLN A 104 -10.71 -8.96 -13.79
C GLN A 104 -9.83 -9.77 -12.83
N LYS A 105 -9.16 -9.11 -11.87
CA LYS A 105 -8.34 -9.80 -10.86
C LYS A 105 -9.18 -10.69 -9.97
N LEU A 106 -10.34 -10.23 -9.51
CA LEU A 106 -11.28 -11.01 -8.71
C LEU A 106 -11.74 -12.27 -9.45
N GLN A 107 -12.12 -12.14 -10.73
CA GLN A 107 -12.49 -13.30 -11.56
C GLN A 107 -11.32 -14.28 -11.73
N SER A 108 -10.10 -13.75 -11.94
CA SER A 108 -8.91 -14.59 -12.08
C SER A 108 -8.61 -15.39 -10.81
N GLU A 109 -8.79 -14.80 -9.63
CA GLU A 109 -8.58 -15.49 -8.35
C GLU A 109 -9.70 -16.50 -8.08
N ARG A 110 -10.97 -16.18 -8.39
CA ARG A 110 -12.08 -17.14 -8.30
C ARG A 110 -11.84 -18.38 -9.15
N LYS A 111 -11.40 -18.22 -10.41
CA LYS A 111 -11.05 -19.35 -11.28
C LYS A 111 -9.88 -20.18 -10.76
N LYS A 112 -8.89 -19.57 -10.09
CA LYS A 112 -7.78 -20.30 -9.47
C LYS A 112 -8.24 -21.07 -8.24
N ILE A 113 -9.11 -20.49 -7.41
CA ILE A 113 -9.75 -21.19 -6.30
C ILE A 113 -10.51 -22.40 -6.84
N GLU A 114 -11.37 -22.22 -7.84
CA GLU A 114 -12.15 -23.31 -8.45
C GLU A 114 -11.27 -24.47 -8.93
N LYS A 115 -10.17 -24.17 -9.62
CA LYS A 115 -9.18 -25.17 -10.05
C LYS A 115 -8.53 -25.88 -8.86
N LEU A 116 -8.10 -25.14 -7.84
CA LEU A 116 -7.47 -25.72 -6.64
C LEU A 116 -8.46 -26.56 -5.84
N THR A 117 -9.71 -26.11 -5.69
CA THR A 117 -10.77 -26.86 -5.01
C THR A 117 -11.15 -28.13 -5.77
N ALA A 118 -11.13 -28.11 -7.11
CA ALA A 118 -11.38 -29.30 -7.92
C ALA A 118 -10.28 -30.36 -7.77
N VAL A 119 -9.04 -29.94 -7.50
CA VAL A 119 -7.90 -30.85 -7.27
C VAL A 119 -7.83 -31.32 -5.81
N LEU A 120 -8.20 -30.45 -4.85
CA LEU A 120 -8.14 -30.74 -3.41
C LEU A 120 -9.42 -31.43 -2.92
N HIS A 121 -9.36 -32.74 -2.73
CA HIS A 121 -10.49 -33.59 -2.37
C HIS A 121 -10.94 -33.49 -0.89
N SER A 122 -10.42 -32.54 -0.11
CA SER A 122 -10.76 -32.34 1.32
C SER A 122 -10.63 -33.61 2.18
N VAL A 123 -9.62 -34.43 1.90
CA VAL A 123 -9.42 -35.77 2.50
C VAL A 123 -9.30 -35.72 4.03
N ASP A 124 -8.75 -34.64 4.59
CA ASP A 124 -8.56 -34.50 6.04
C ASP A 124 -9.82 -33.99 6.77
N ASN A 125 -10.75 -33.35 6.05
CA ASN A 125 -12.02 -32.88 6.61
C ASN A 125 -13.07 -33.98 6.50
N HIS A 126 -12.94 -35.01 7.34
CA HIS A 126 -13.97 -36.04 7.49
C HIS A 126 -15.24 -35.37 8.03
N ARG A 127 -16.18 -35.06 7.14
CA ARG A 127 -17.55 -34.73 7.56
C ARG A 127 -18.06 -35.91 8.38
N SER A 128 -18.70 -35.66 9.52
CA SER A 128 -19.37 -36.70 10.29
C SER A 128 -20.52 -37.27 9.45
N ASN A 129 -20.20 -38.26 8.62
CA ASN A 129 -21.18 -38.85 7.71
C ASN A 129 -22.12 -39.70 8.56
N ARG A 130 -23.43 -39.44 8.44
CA ARG A 130 -24.45 -40.25 9.13
C ARG A 130 -24.66 -41.53 8.32
N HIS A 131 -23.77 -42.51 8.50
CA HIS A 131 -23.99 -43.84 7.94
C HIS A 131 -25.10 -44.56 8.70
N ILE A 132 -26.17 -44.91 7.97
CA ILE A 132 -27.31 -45.65 8.51
C ILE A 132 -27.13 -47.11 8.10
N TYR A 133 -27.10 -48.01 9.09
CA TYR A 133 -27.07 -49.45 8.90
C TYR A 133 -28.47 -50.00 9.13
N TYR A 134 -28.91 -50.90 8.25
CA TYR A 134 -30.16 -51.64 8.40
C TYR A 134 -29.80 -53.07 8.84
N ALA A 135 -30.55 -53.61 9.79
CA ALA A 135 -30.39 -54.97 10.31
C ALA A 135 -31.73 -55.70 10.16
N GLU A 136 -31.68 -56.98 9.81
CA GLU A 136 -32.85 -57.84 9.66
C GLU A 136 -33.36 -58.30 11.04
N ASP A 137 -32.44 -58.54 11.99
CA ASP A 137 -32.76 -59.03 13.33
C ASP A 137 -32.16 -58.18 14.48
N ARG A 138 -32.73 -58.32 15.68
CA ARG A 138 -32.30 -57.58 16.89
C ARG A 138 -30.92 -58.02 17.41
N GLU A 139 -30.48 -59.21 17.05
CA GLU A 139 -29.14 -59.72 17.35
C GLU A 139 -28.10 -59.12 16.40
N GLU A 140 -28.39 -59.11 15.10
CA GLU A 140 -27.58 -58.45 14.07
C GLU A 140 -27.44 -56.94 14.33
N ALA A 141 -28.50 -56.27 14.77
CA ALA A 141 -28.45 -54.86 15.13
C ALA A 141 -27.44 -54.56 16.28
N ARG A 142 -27.30 -55.48 17.25
CA ARG A 142 -26.34 -55.35 18.34
C ARG A 142 -24.91 -55.61 17.86
N GLU A 143 -24.73 -56.59 16.99
CA GLU A 143 -23.43 -56.90 16.40
C GLU A 143 -22.91 -55.72 15.54
N LEU A 144 -23.76 -55.15 14.68
CA LEU A 144 -23.41 -53.98 13.86
C LEU A 144 -23.06 -52.75 14.72
N GLN A 145 -23.73 -52.54 15.85
CA GLN A 145 -23.38 -51.46 16.79
C GLN A 145 -22.00 -51.68 17.43
N SER A 146 -21.66 -52.91 17.79
CA SER A 146 -20.35 -53.24 18.35
C SER A 146 -19.24 -53.09 17.29
N GLN A 147 -19.43 -53.62 16.08
CA GLN A 147 -18.46 -53.51 14.99
C GLN A 147 -18.25 -52.06 14.53
N THR A 148 -19.30 -51.24 14.49
CA THR A 148 -19.16 -49.80 14.17
C THR A 148 -18.41 -49.03 15.26
N SER A 149 -18.46 -49.46 16.52
CA SER A 149 -17.66 -48.87 17.59
C SER A 149 -16.18 -49.24 17.51
N GLU A 150 -15.85 -50.44 17.04
CA GLU A 150 -14.47 -50.92 16.84
C GLU A 150 -13.85 -50.39 15.53
N SER A 151 -14.66 -50.30 14.46
CA SER A 151 -14.25 -49.80 13.14
C SER A 151 -14.18 -48.26 13.06
N ARG A 152 -14.53 -47.54 14.14
CA ARG A 152 -14.33 -46.08 14.28
C ARG A 152 -12.86 -45.68 14.34
N VAL A 153 -11.94 -46.63 14.54
CA VAL A 153 -10.53 -46.40 14.26
C VAL A 153 -10.42 -46.32 12.74
N THR A 154 -10.38 -45.09 12.23
CA THR A 154 -10.05 -44.79 10.84
C THR A 154 -8.96 -45.76 10.39
N PRO A 155 -9.11 -46.46 9.23
CA PRO A 155 -8.02 -47.28 8.72
C PRO A 155 -6.78 -46.40 8.74
N PRO A 156 -5.63 -46.86 9.29
CA PRO A 156 -4.43 -46.05 9.29
C PRO A 156 -4.19 -45.71 7.83
N SER A 157 -4.41 -44.45 7.46
CA SER A 157 -4.02 -43.94 6.16
C SER A 157 -2.55 -44.30 6.06
N GLY A 158 -2.20 -45.30 5.23
CA GLY A 158 -0.86 -45.87 5.20
C GLY A 158 0.16 -44.74 5.21
N ASP A 159 1.17 -44.83 6.07
CA ASP A 159 1.97 -43.68 6.51
C ASP A 159 2.42 -42.82 5.32
N ILE A 160 1.66 -41.75 5.06
CA ILE A 160 1.85 -40.95 3.85
C ILE A 160 3.20 -40.26 4.01
N PRO A 161 4.12 -40.37 3.05
CA PRO A 161 5.43 -39.72 3.15
C PRO A 161 5.33 -38.23 3.50
N ASP A 162 6.16 -37.75 4.43
CA ASP A 162 6.10 -36.37 4.95
C ASP A 162 6.21 -35.29 3.87
N HIS A 163 6.89 -35.59 2.76
CA HIS A 163 7.00 -34.67 1.63
C HIS A 163 5.63 -34.44 0.96
N ILE A 164 4.74 -35.43 0.93
CA ILE A 164 3.38 -35.32 0.41
C ILE A 164 2.53 -34.55 1.40
N LYS A 165 2.57 -34.90 2.70
CA LYS A 165 1.87 -34.17 3.78
C LYS A 165 2.20 -32.66 3.73
N ARG A 166 3.47 -32.30 3.58
CA ARG A 166 3.92 -30.91 3.44
C ARG A 166 3.38 -30.21 2.19
N LYS A 167 3.40 -30.88 1.03
CA LYS A 167 2.84 -30.32 -0.22
C LYS A 167 1.34 -30.09 -0.11
N THR A 168 0.60 -31.08 0.41
CA THR A 168 -0.85 -30.98 0.64
C THR A 168 -1.18 -29.83 1.58
N ALA A 169 -0.49 -29.71 2.72
CA ALA A 169 -0.68 -28.61 3.65
C ALA A 169 -0.37 -27.25 3.02
N ALA A 170 0.67 -27.15 2.19
CA ALA A 170 1.00 -25.92 1.46
C ALA A 170 -0.11 -25.52 0.48
N SER A 171 -0.70 -26.48 -0.26
CA SER A 171 -1.81 -26.23 -1.17
C SER A 171 -3.07 -25.74 -0.45
N TYR A 172 -3.40 -26.29 0.73
CA TYR A 172 -4.53 -25.79 1.54
C TYR A 172 -4.29 -24.38 2.08
N ARG A 173 -3.07 -24.06 2.55
CA ARG A 173 -2.70 -22.69 2.95
C ARG A 173 -2.81 -21.72 1.78
N GLU A 174 -2.41 -22.14 0.59
CA GLU A 174 -2.55 -21.33 -0.63
C GLU A 174 -4.03 -21.06 -0.93
N LEU A 175 -4.88 -22.08 -0.87
CA LEU A 175 -6.32 -21.96 -1.08
C LEU A 175 -6.95 -20.99 -0.07
N GLU A 176 -6.61 -21.08 1.22
CA GLU A 176 -7.09 -20.15 2.26
C GLU A 176 -6.63 -18.71 1.99
N ALA A 177 -5.36 -18.51 1.65
CA ALA A 177 -4.83 -17.20 1.29
C ALA A 177 -5.55 -16.60 0.07
N ARG A 178 -5.94 -17.45 -0.90
CA ARG A 178 -6.71 -17.01 -2.08
C ARG A 178 -8.14 -16.63 -1.72
N TYR A 179 -8.82 -17.39 -0.84
CA TYR A 179 -10.13 -16.98 -0.32
C TYR A 179 -10.07 -15.63 0.39
N SER A 180 -9.06 -15.43 1.23
CA SER A 180 -8.81 -14.16 1.91
C SER A 180 -8.61 -13.01 0.91
N ARG A 181 -7.83 -13.25 -0.16
CA ARG A 181 -7.59 -12.27 -1.23
C ARG A 181 -8.87 -11.95 -2.01
N VAL A 182 -9.68 -12.96 -2.35
CA VAL A 182 -10.98 -12.73 -3.02
C VAL A 182 -11.89 -11.88 -2.15
N ASN A 183 -11.99 -12.18 -0.85
CA ASN A 183 -12.78 -11.39 0.09
C ASN A 183 -12.32 -9.92 0.16
N GLN A 184 -11.00 -9.67 0.11
CA GLN A 184 -10.45 -8.32 0.07
C GLN A 184 -10.77 -7.61 -1.25
N LEU A 185 -10.56 -8.26 -2.39
CA LEU A 185 -10.86 -7.71 -3.71
C LEU A 185 -12.36 -7.43 -3.88
N GLU A 186 -13.22 -8.29 -3.32
CA GLU A 186 -14.67 -8.13 -3.35
C GLU A 186 -15.10 -6.92 -2.54
N LYS A 187 -14.56 -6.74 -1.32
CA LYS A 187 -14.79 -5.53 -0.51
C LYS A 187 -14.37 -4.26 -1.26
N LEU A 188 -13.18 -4.25 -1.87
CA LEU A 188 -12.67 -3.13 -2.64
C LEU A 188 -13.54 -2.83 -3.88
N TYR A 189 -13.93 -3.87 -4.61
CA TYR A 189 -14.81 -3.75 -5.76
C TYR A 189 -16.16 -3.13 -5.38
N MET A 190 -16.78 -3.63 -4.30
CA MET A 190 -18.06 -3.11 -3.80
C MET A 190 -17.96 -1.65 -3.38
N GLU A 191 -16.87 -1.25 -2.72
CA GLU A 191 -16.64 0.14 -2.32
C GLU A 191 -16.41 1.07 -3.51
N MET A 192 -15.60 0.65 -4.49
CA MET A 192 -15.35 1.43 -5.71
C MET A 192 -16.60 1.54 -6.57
N SER A 193 -17.36 0.45 -6.70
CA SER A 193 -18.66 0.42 -7.39
C SER A 193 -19.65 1.37 -6.74
N LEU A 194 -19.80 1.32 -5.41
CA LEU A 194 -20.66 2.25 -4.66
C LEU A 194 -20.23 3.71 -4.89
N LYS A 195 -18.92 4.01 -4.77
CA LYS A 195 -18.40 5.36 -5.04
C LYS A 195 -18.73 5.83 -6.45
N LYS A 196 -18.62 4.95 -7.46
CA LYS A 196 -18.99 5.28 -8.84
C LYS A 196 -20.48 5.58 -8.98
N GLU A 197 -21.36 4.76 -8.40
CA GLU A 197 -22.81 5.02 -8.39
C GLU A 197 -23.16 6.34 -7.68
N LEU A 198 -22.47 6.67 -6.58
CA LEU A 198 -22.63 7.95 -5.88
C LEU A 198 -22.16 9.14 -6.72
N GLN A 199 -21.26 8.96 -7.68
CA GLN A 199 -20.87 10.06 -8.55
C GLN A 199 -21.84 10.25 -9.73
N LYS A 200 -22.72 9.28 -10.02
CA LYS A 200 -23.74 9.42 -11.07
C LYS A 200 -24.83 10.43 -10.68
N LYS A 201 -25.50 10.96 -11.71
CA LYS A 201 -26.66 11.86 -11.59
C LYS A 201 -27.82 11.17 -10.88
N GLY A 202 -28.63 11.96 -10.17
CA GLY A 202 -29.80 11.49 -9.42
C GLY A 202 -29.77 11.98 -7.98
N ARG A 203 -30.94 12.38 -7.47
CA ARG A 203 -31.09 12.85 -6.10
C ARG A 203 -30.99 11.67 -5.13
N LYS A 204 -30.08 11.77 -4.17
CA LYS A 204 -29.77 10.71 -3.20
C LYS A 204 -29.52 11.32 -1.83
N ARG A 205 -29.80 10.54 -0.78
CA ARG A 205 -29.49 10.90 0.61
C ARG A 205 -28.86 9.72 1.33
N LYS A 206 -28.00 10.01 2.30
CA LYS A 206 -27.47 9.01 3.25
C LYS A 206 -28.56 8.71 4.28
N LEU A 207 -28.80 7.43 4.57
CA LEU A 207 -29.73 7.00 5.60
C LEU A 207 -29.09 7.14 6.99
N ARG A 208 -29.91 7.44 8.00
CA ARG A 208 -29.54 7.36 9.41
C ARG A 208 -29.63 5.91 9.89
N GLU A 209 -28.99 5.62 11.02
CA GLU A 209 -28.94 4.25 11.58
C GLU A 209 -30.33 3.72 11.92
N ASP A 210 -31.22 4.57 12.44
CA ASP A 210 -32.61 4.21 12.82
C ASP A 210 -33.51 3.83 11.63
N GLU A 211 -33.16 4.26 10.42
CA GLU A 211 -33.93 3.97 9.20
C GLU A 211 -33.50 2.63 8.56
N LEU A 212 -32.50 1.94 9.11
CA LEU A 212 -31.97 0.70 8.56
C LEU A 212 -32.71 -0.52 9.14
N VAL A 213 -33.30 -1.33 8.26
CA VAL A 213 -33.91 -2.61 8.63
C VAL A 213 -32.86 -3.61 9.14
N CYS A 214 -31.65 -3.55 8.59
CA CYS A 214 -30.51 -4.34 9.06
C CYS A 214 -29.37 -3.37 9.44
N PRO A 215 -28.99 -3.27 10.74
CA PRO A 215 -27.92 -2.40 11.16
C PRO A 215 -26.62 -2.81 10.46
N THR A 216 -26.05 -1.89 9.69
CA THR A 216 -24.84 -2.12 8.91
C THR A 216 -23.80 -1.08 9.31
N SER A 217 -22.55 -1.48 9.52
CA SER A 217 -21.46 -0.57 9.88
C SER A 217 -21.11 0.45 8.78
N LYS A 218 -21.45 0.15 7.52
CA LYS A 218 -21.15 1.01 6.36
C LYS A 218 -22.31 1.96 6.05
N PRO A 219 -22.03 3.17 5.54
CA PRO A 219 -23.07 4.13 5.18
C PRO A 219 -23.92 3.61 4.01
N VAL A 220 -25.25 3.66 4.18
CA VAL A 220 -26.22 3.29 3.15
C VAL A 220 -26.85 4.54 2.54
N TYR A 221 -27.08 4.50 1.23
CA TYR A 221 -27.67 5.61 0.48
C TYR A 221 -28.98 5.19 -0.17
N LYS A 222 -29.99 6.07 -0.11
CA LYS A 222 -31.28 5.91 -0.77
C LYS A 222 -31.41 6.93 -1.88
N TRP A 223 -31.69 6.46 -3.09
CA TRP A 223 -32.05 7.30 -4.22
C TRP A 223 -33.54 7.66 -4.15
N ARG A 224 -33.88 8.88 -4.59
CA ARG A 224 -35.27 9.26 -4.77
C ARG A 224 -35.89 8.35 -5.85
N SER A 225 -37.13 7.93 -5.63
CA SER A 225 -37.88 7.12 -6.59
C SER A 225 -38.26 7.95 -7.83
N GLU A 226 -37.31 8.06 -8.76
CA GLU A 226 -37.46 8.77 -10.02
C GLU A 226 -37.03 7.82 -11.15
N ARG A 227 -37.86 7.70 -12.19
CA ARG A 227 -37.49 6.93 -13.38
C ARG A 227 -36.42 7.70 -14.14
N LYS A 228 -35.34 7.01 -14.54
CA LYS A 228 -34.35 7.57 -15.45
C LYS A 228 -35.05 7.83 -16.80
N ARG A 229 -35.03 9.09 -17.23
CA ARG A 229 -35.44 9.46 -18.59
C ARG A 229 -34.35 9.08 -19.58
#